data_AF-J9SDV2-F1
#
_entry.id   AF-J9SDV2-F1
#
_cell.length_a   1.000
_cell.length_b   1.000
_cell.length_c   1.000
_cell.angle_alpha   90.00
_cell.angle_beta   90.00
_cell.angle_gamma   90.00
#
_symmetry.space_group_name_H-M   'P 1'
#
loop_
_entity.id
_entity.type
_entity.pdbx_description
1 polymer ?
#
loop_
_entity_poly.entity_id
_entity_poly.type
_entity_poly.pdbx_seq_one_letter_code
_entity_poly.pdbx_strand_id
1 'polypeptide(L)'
;MPNARMVSLVAVSLIVGQLIIRGWLVATGNFYWDDLVLVARASSNPILSWEYLGHSHDGHFMPAAFLLAGVATWLAPLNWALPALMLVVMQALASVAVWRMVRTIAPRARIGALVALAFYLFSPMTVPAFAWWAAGLNTLPMQAAMAWIVADAVRLGRGDIDDSRRRLVWIRSTIVFVIALAFFEKSLFILPVALVAAILANGGARATMPTLRAARELWVALTVSAALWVVVYFVTTDPTSGEHSVAQTARLVWRSVTDAVVPSLVGGPWEWERWTPSPPTGFPQMWMIVGGWLVLAAVTWWAVARRRGGAGIVAAAAIYAVAAQIPVMWNRSSPQTAIELAQHMRYLPDTALVFSIALALLCAAPSRTGEVGGRHARTSDDETGREEERSALPAFASVVGALVVVSALVSLVSFSSSWRDNPTGDYLESATASLHDAAAEGPGGRTLLDQSVPLEILQPFVYPDNQVSRIFGRVDPRPDFGVATDRLFVLDTAGNLVPGGVTQRRIIYAGEGTCRAPEVSGPSRLRLDGPLFSWPWTIALSYCATRDGEIEIALEDGDAVRAPVRAGLGSVYVRIDGGGDHVDVRPLTPGLRLHTGAGRVGEAAEARFAGG
;
A
#
# COMPACT_ATOMS: atom_id res chain seq x y z
N MET A 1 -11.94 -32.23 -26.20
CA MET A 1 -11.49 -30.85 -25.86
C MET A 1 -12.62 -30.05 -25.22
N PRO A 2 -12.37 -29.11 -24.27
CA PRO A 2 -13.41 -28.36 -23.60
C PRO A 2 -14.29 -27.52 -24.53
N ASN A 3 -15.62 -27.54 -24.36
CA ASN A 3 -16.49 -26.57 -25.02
C ASN A 3 -16.39 -25.18 -24.34
N ALA A 4 -16.86 -24.12 -25.01
CA ALA A 4 -16.73 -22.74 -24.51
C ALA A 4 -17.45 -22.48 -23.18
N ARG A 5 -18.56 -23.19 -22.91
CA ARG A 5 -19.29 -23.11 -21.64
C ARG A 5 -18.45 -23.70 -20.51
N MET A 6 -17.84 -24.86 -20.71
CA MET A 6 -16.98 -25.50 -19.71
C MET A 6 -15.76 -24.66 -19.40
N VAL A 7 -15.14 -24.03 -20.40
CA VAL A 7 -14.02 -23.08 -20.18
C VAL A 7 -14.47 -21.89 -19.32
N SER A 8 -15.65 -21.34 -19.58
CA SER A 8 -16.18 -20.22 -18.80
C SER A 8 -16.52 -20.64 -17.36
N LEU A 9 -17.08 -21.84 -17.17
CA LEU A 9 -17.35 -22.40 -15.84
C LEU A 9 -16.05 -22.60 -15.05
N VAL A 10 -15.02 -23.21 -15.66
CA VAL A 10 -13.71 -23.39 -15.00
C VAL A 10 -13.08 -22.05 -14.67
N ALA A 11 -13.16 -21.05 -15.56
CA ALA A 11 -12.66 -19.70 -15.27
C ALA A 11 -13.38 -19.06 -14.08
N VAL A 12 -14.71 -19.18 -14.01
CA VAL A 12 -15.49 -18.72 -12.85
C VAL A 12 -15.09 -19.47 -11.59
N SER A 13 -14.93 -20.80 -11.64
CA SER A 13 -14.45 -21.59 -10.49
C SER A 13 -13.06 -21.15 -10.02
N LEU A 14 -12.13 -20.86 -10.93
CA LEU A 14 -10.79 -20.36 -10.59
C LEU A 14 -10.87 -18.99 -9.91
N ILE A 15 -11.70 -18.08 -10.44
CA ILE A 15 -11.90 -16.74 -9.85
C ILE A 15 -12.52 -16.87 -8.45
N VAL A 16 -13.59 -17.66 -8.30
CA VAL A 16 -14.25 -17.87 -7.00
C VAL A 16 -13.29 -18.53 -6.00
N GLY A 17 -12.56 -19.57 -6.41
CA GLY A 17 -11.57 -20.22 -5.57
C GLY A 17 -10.47 -19.24 -5.13
N GLN A 18 -9.99 -18.40 -6.04
CA GLN A 18 -9.02 -17.36 -5.71
C GLN A 18 -9.59 -16.32 -4.74
N LEU A 19 -10.82 -15.86 -4.93
CA LEU A 19 -11.47 -14.92 -4.03
C LEU A 19 -11.68 -15.49 -2.63
N ILE A 20 -11.94 -16.80 -2.50
CA ILE A 20 -12.00 -17.47 -1.19
C ILE A 20 -10.62 -17.43 -0.51
N ILE A 21 -9.56 -17.79 -1.23
CA ILE A 21 -8.19 -17.76 -0.70
C ILE A 21 -7.79 -16.33 -0.29
N ARG A 22 -8.12 -15.34 -1.14
CA ARG A 22 -7.86 -13.93 -0.88
C ARG A 22 -8.69 -13.38 0.28
N GLY A 23 -9.94 -13.80 0.38
CA GLY A 23 -10.84 -13.50 1.49
C GLY A 23 -10.29 -14.02 2.80
N TRP A 24 -9.80 -15.27 2.84
CA TRP A 24 -9.10 -15.82 4.01
C TRP A 24 -7.84 -15.02 4.38
N LEU A 25 -7.05 -14.62 3.38
CA LEU A 25 -5.84 -13.83 3.61
C LEU A 25 -6.16 -12.49 4.27
N VAL A 26 -7.14 -11.72 3.75
CA VAL A 26 -7.51 -10.43 4.39
C VAL A 26 -8.26 -10.62 5.69
N ALA A 27 -9.11 -11.65 5.83
CA ALA A 27 -9.85 -11.91 7.06
C ALA A 27 -8.94 -12.27 8.25
N THR A 28 -7.71 -12.69 7.97
CA THR A 28 -6.71 -13.02 8.99
C THR A 28 -5.58 -11.99 9.08
N GLY A 29 -5.55 -11.00 8.18
CA GLY A 29 -4.67 -9.85 8.28
C GLY A 29 -5.32 -8.70 9.06
N ASN A 30 -4.64 -7.57 9.15
CA ASN A 30 -5.17 -6.35 9.74
C ASN A 30 -4.47 -5.11 9.14
N PHE A 31 -4.83 -3.93 9.63
CA PHE A 31 -4.21 -2.66 9.26
C PHE A 31 -2.69 -2.69 9.38
N TYR A 32 -2.05 -1.95 8.47
CA TYR A 32 -0.62 -1.85 8.43
C TYR A 32 -0.15 -0.48 7.92
N TRP A 33 0.75 0.15 8.69
CA TRP A 33 1.57 1.27 8.23
C TRP A 33 0.79 2.44 7.62
N ASP A 34 0.93 2.66 6.31
CA ASP A 34 0.26 3.73 5.55
C ASP A 34 -1.27 3.70 5.73
N ASP A 35 -1.85 2.53 6.03
CA ASP A 35 -3.26 2.42 6.37
C ASP A 35 -3.64 3.34 7.55
N LEU A 36 -2.78 3.41 8.57
CA LEU A 36 -2.97 4.27 9.75
C LEU A 36 -2.72 5.73 9.42
N VAL A 37 -1.80 6.04 8.50
CA VAL A 37 -1.58 7.41 8.03
C VAL A 37 -2.82 7.93 7.31
N LEU A 38 -3.43 7.10 6.44
CA LEU A 38 -4.68 7.44 5.76
C LEU A 38 -5.83 7.67 6.74
N VAL A 39 -5.93 6.83 7.78
CA VAL A 39 -6.90 6.98 8.88
C VAL A 39 -6.66 8.26 9.67
N ALA A 40 -5.42 8.51 10.11
CA ALA A 40 -5.05 9.68 10.91
C ALA A 40 -5.35 10.99 10.17
N ARG A 41 -5.03 11.04 8.87
CA ARG A 41 -5.36 12.19 8.02
C ARG A 41 -6.84 12.36 7.82
N ALA A 42 -7.57 11.26 7.61
CA ALA A 42 -9.02 11.30 7.47
C ALA A 42 -9.66 11.83 8.74
N SER A 43 -9.15 11.46 9.92
CA SER A 43 -9.63 11.96 11.20
C SER A 43 -9.30 13.44 11.45
N SER A 44 -8.19 13.92 10.90
CA SER A 44 -7.69 15.28 11.13
C SER A 44 -8.21 16.32 10.13
N ASN A 45 -8.79 15.89 9.01
CA ASN A 45 -9.22 16.77 7.92
C ASN A 45 -10.63 16.39 7.43
N PRO A 46 -11.42 17.35 6.92
CA PRO A 46 -12.63 17.02 6.18
C PRO A 46 -12.28 16.18 4.94
N ILE A 47 -12.92 15.02 4.75
CA ILE A 47 -12.54 14.05 3.71
C ILE A 47 -12.74 14.54 2.26
N LEU A 48 -13.45 15.65 2.07
CA LEU A 48 -13.64 16.31 0.77
C LEU A 48 -12.78 17.56 0.60
N SER A 49 -11.96 17.93 1.59
CA SER A 49 -11.07 19.10 1.49
C SER A 49 -9.88 18.79 0.59
N TRP A 50 -9.30 19.85 0.01
CA TRP A 50 -8.07 19.75 -0.77
C TRP A 50 -6.87 19.37 0.11
N GLU A 51 -6.87 19.74 1.40
CA GLU A 51 -5.82 19.35 2.34
C GLU A 51 -5.74 17.82 2.52
N TYR A 52 -6.88 17.13 2.39
CA TYR A 52 -6.95 15.67 2.44
C TYR A 52 -6.73 15.04 1.06
N LEU A 53 -7.55 15.40 0.06
CA LEU A 53 -7.54 14.74 -1.25
C LEU A 53 -6.34 15.14 -2.12
N GLY A 54 -5.84 16.37 -1.97
CA GLY A 54 -4.72 16.92 -2.70
C GLY A 54 -3.36 16.60 -2.07
N HIS A 55 -3.32 15.83 -0.98
CA HIS A 55 -2.11 15.54 -0.25
C HIS A 55 -1.14 14.65 -1.07
N SER A 56 0.11 15.08 -1.17
CA SER A 56 1.23 14.27 -1.68
C SER A 56 1.74 13.36 -0.57
N HIS A 57 1.52 12.05 -0.72
CA HIS A 57 1.86 11.04 0.27
C HIS A 57 3.04 10.17 -0.20
N ASP A 58 4.24 10.37 0.36
CA ASP A 58 5.46 9.62 0.02
C ASP A 58 5.74 9.56 -1.51
N GLY A 59 5.51 10.67 -2.20
CA GLY A 59 5.64 10.79 -3.65
C GLY A 59 4.41 10.32 -4.46
N HIS A 60 3.34 9.87 -3.80
CA HIS A 60 2.08 9.48 -4.45
C HIS A 60 1.08 10.63 -4.47
N PHE A 61 0.43 10.82 -5.64
CA PHE A 61 -0.76 11.66 -5.78
C PHE A 61 -1.95 10.77 -6.15
N MET A 62 -2.80 10.48 -5.16
CA MET A 62 -3.83 9.43 -5.25
C MET A 62 -5.18 9.86 -4.64
N PRO A 63 -5.82 10.93 -5.15
CA PRO A 63 -7.04 11.50 -4.56
C PRO A 63 -8.20 10.50 -4.43
N ALA A 64 -8.35 9.55 -5.35
CA ALA A 64 -9.41 8.55 -5.28
C ALA A 64 -9.14 7.48 -4.20
N ALA A 65 -7.87 7.13 -3.97
CA ALA A 65 -7.47 6.24 -2.88
C ALA A 65 -7.72 6.91 -1.52
N PHE A 66 -7.32 8.18 -1.38
CA PHE A 66 -7.65 9.00 -0.20
C PHE A 66 -9.15 9.08 0.02
N LEU A 67 -9.95 9.36 -1.02
CA LEU A 67 -11.40 9.43 -0.87
C LEU A 67 -11.99 8.11 -0.34
N LEU A 68 -11.58 6.95 -0.89
CA LEU A 68 -12.07 5.66 -0.39
C LEU A 68 -11.62 5.37 1.04
N ALA A 69 -10.36 5.67 1.38
CA ALA A 69 -9.86 5.51 2.73
C ALA A 69 -10.58 6.42 3.74
N GLY A 70 -10.85 7.67 3.34
CA GLY A 70 -11.60 8.64 4.14
C GLY A 70 -13.04 8.22 4.37
N VAL A 71 -13.72 7.72 3.34
CA VAL A 71 -15.08 7.15 3.45
C VAL A 71 -15.08 5.91 4.35
N ALA A 72 -14.10 5.02 4.21
CA ALA A 72 -13.98 3.84 5.08
C ALA A 72 -13.80 4.24 6.55
N THR A 73 -12.90 5.18 6.80
CA THR A 73 -12.62 5.72 8.14
C THR A 73 -13.83 6.44 8.73
N TRP A 74 -14.65 7.08 7.90
CA TRP A 74 -15.87 7.75 8.34
C TRP A 74 -17.00 6.77 8.66
N LEU A 75 -17.18 5.72 7.85
CA LEU A 75 -18.25 4.73 8.02
C LEU A 75 -17.98 3.74 9.15
N ALA A 76 -16.73 3.28 9.28
CA ALA A 76 -16.33 2.26 10.24
C ALA A 76 -14.89 2.53 10.72
N PRO A 77 -14.68 3.54 11.58
CA PRO A 77 -13.36 3.90 12.10
C PRO A 77 -12.63 2.69 12.68
N LEU A 78 -11.39 2.45 12.25
CA LEU A 78 -10.53 1.34 12.70
C LEU A 78 -11.17 -0.06 12.62
N ASN A 79 -12.21 -0.23 11.80
CA ASN A 79 -12.81 -1.55 11.55
C ASN A 79 -12.25 -2.15 10.27
N TRP A 80 -11.46 -3.22 10.40
CA TRP A 80 -10.79 -3.87 9.27
C TRP A 80 -11.73 -4.56 8.27
N ALA A 81 -12.96 -4.91 8.66
CA ALA A 81 -13.87 -5.65 7.79
C ALA A 81 -14.23 -4.86 6.51
N LEU A 82 -14.32 -3.53 6.59
CA LEU A 82 -14.64 -2.68 5.45
C LEU A 82 -13.46 -2.57 4.45
N PRO A 83 -12.23 -2.24 4.86
CA PRO A 83 -11.02 -2.40 4.04
C PRO A 83 -10.88 -3.78 3.39
N ALA A 84 -11.07 -4.86 4.17
CA ALA A 84 -11.00 -6.23 3.65
C ALA A 84 -12.05 -6.49 2.55
N LEU A 85 -13.29 -6.02 2.75
CA LEU A 85 -14.35 -6.10 1.73
C LEU A 85 -13.98 -5.32 0.47
N MET A 86 -13.44 -4.10 0.61
CA MET A 86 -12.99 -3.29 -0.53
C MET A 86 -11.94 -4.04 -1.37
N LEU A 87 -10.94 -4.65 -0.72
CA LEU A 87 -9.90 -5.43 -1.38
C LEU A 87 -10.48 -6.61 -2.17
N VAL A 88 -11.38 -7.40 -1.55
CA VAL A 88 -12.01 -8.56 -2.21
C VAL A 88 -12.89 -8.13 -3.39
N VAL A 89 -13.67 -7.05 -3.25
CA VAL A 89 -14.53 -6.53 -4.33
C VAL A 89 -13.67 -6.03 -5.50
N MET A 90 -12.63 -5.25 -5.23
CA MET A 90 -11.74 -4.75 -6.29
C MET A 90 -10.95 -5.88 -6.96
N GLN A 91 -10.52 -6.90 -6.20
CA GLN A 91 -9.91 -8.10 -6.75
C GLN A 91 -10.87 -8.87 -7.67
N ALA A 92 -12.15 -8.96 -7.31
CA ALA A 92 -13.17 -9.58 -8.17
C ALA A 92 -13.34 -8.81 -9.48
N LEU A 93 -13.42 -7.47 -9.41
CA LEU A 93 -13.50 -6.60 -10.59
C LEU A 93 -12.26 -6.77 -11.49
N ALA A 94 -11.06 -6.78 -10.90
CA ALA A 94 -9.82 -6.99 -11.64
C ALA A 94 -9.79 -8.38 -12.30
N SER A 95 -10.16 -9.43 -11.56
CA SER A 95 -10.16 -10.82 -12.07
C SER A 95 -11.13 -11.01 -13.24
N VAL A 96 -12.32 -10.41 -13.17
CA VAL A 96 -13.30 -10.43 -14.27
C VAL A 96 -12.80 -9.63 -15.48
N ALA A 97 -12.19 -8.47 -15.25
CA ALA A 97 -11.60 -7.65 -16.32
C ALA A 97 -10.45 -8.40 -17.03
N VAL A 98 -9.58 -9.07 -16.28
CA VAL A 98 -8.51 -9.92 -16.81
C VAL A 98 -9.07 -11.09 -17.60
N TRP A 99 -10.11 -11.76 -17.10
CA TRP A 99 -10.74 -12.84 -17.87
C TRP A 99 -11.31 -12.35 -19.21
N ARG A 100 -12.03 -11.22 -19.21
CA ARG A 100 -12.52 -10.58 -20.43
C ARG A 100 -11.38 -10.24 -21.39
N MET A 101 -10.28 -9.67 -20.87
CA MET A 101 -9.09 -9.35 -21.66
C MET A 101 -8.49 -10.60 -22.31
N VAL A 102 -8.24 -11.66 -21.53
CA VAL A 102 -7.69 -12.92 -22.04
C VAL A 102 -8.56 -13.51 -23.14
N ARG A 103 -9.89 -13.53 -22.95
CA ARG A 103 -10.86 -14.00 -23.97
C ARG A 103 -10.90 -13.13 -25.23
N THR A 104 -10.59 -11.84 -25.10
CA THR A 104 -10.52 -10.90 -26.22
C THR A 104 -9.23 -11.09 -27.01
N ILE A 105 -8.09 -11.21 -26.34
CA ILE A 105 -6.79 -11.45 -26.97
C ILE A 105 -6.78 -12.82 -27.67
N ALA A 106 -7.24 -13.86 -26.98
CA ALA A 106 -7.11 -15.25 -27.39
C ALA A 106 -8.46 -15.99 -27.44
N PRO A 107 -9.41 -15.61 -28.33
CA PRO A 107 -10.78 -16.13 -28.33
C PRO A 107 -10.86 -17.65 -28.59
N ARG A 108 -9.92 -18.19 -29.36
CA ARG A 108 -9.83 -19.61 -29.70
C ARG A 108 -8.98 -20.43 -28.72
N ALA A 109 -8.23 -19.77 -27.82
CA ALA A 109 -7.44 -20.45 -26.82
C ALA A 109 -8.38 -20.99 -25.72
N ARG A 110 -8.45 -22.31 -25.61
CA ARG A 110 -9.23 -23.00 -24.56
C ARG A 110 -8.40 -23.09 -23.28
N ILE A 111 -7.60 -24.13 -23.15
CA ILE A 111 -6.74 -24.37 -21.98
C ILE A 111 -5.72 -23.23 -21.80
N GLY A 112 -5.15 -22.69 -22.88
CA GLY A 112 -4.20 -21.58 -22.80
C GLY A 112 -4.78 -20.30 -22.18
N ALA A 113 -6.08 -20.02 -22.38
CA ALA A 113 -6.75 -18.90 -21.73
C ALA A 113 -6.89 -19.14 -20.21
N LEU A 114 -7.18 -20.38 -19.80
CA LEU A 114 -7.23 -20.75 -18.38
C LEU A 114 -5.84 -20.67 -17.74
N VAL A 115 -4.77 -21.03 -18.46
CA VAL A 115 -3.39 -20.89 -17.97
C VAL A 115 -3.02 -19.41 -17.75
N ALA A 116 -3.34 -18.53 -18.71
CA ALA A 116 -3.08 -17.09 -18.54
C ALA A 116 -3.88 -16.50 -17.35
N LEU A 117 -5.14 -16.90 -17.19
CA LEU A 117 -5.95 -16.49 -16.04
C LEU A 117 -5.42 -17.06 -14.72
N ALA A 118 -5.08 -18.34 -14.67
CA ALA A 118 -4.54 -18.98 -13.47
C ALA A 118 -3.21 -18.34 -13.03
N PHE A 119 -2.33 -18.00 -13.99
CA PHE A 119 -1.11 -17.28 -13.68
C PHE A 119 -1.39 -15.94 -12.99
N TYR A 120 -2.31 -15.13 -13.52
CA TYR A 120 -2.73 -13.87 -12.88
C TYR A 120 -3.26 -14.10 -11.45
N LEU A 121 -4.19 -15.05 -11.30
CA LEU A 121 -4.93 -15.29 -10.06
C LEU A 121 -4.04 -15.78 -8.92
N PHE A 122 -3.12 -16.68 -9.22
CA PHE A 122 -2.32 -17.40 -8.22
C PHE A 122 -0.87 -16.91 -8.11
N SER A 123 -0.41 -16.00 -8.98
CA SER A 123 0.97 -15.52 -8.90
C SER A 123 1.26 -14.83 -7.55
N PRO A 124 2.36 -15.22 -6.86
CA PRO A 124 2.77 -14.61 -5.59
C PRO A 124 3.09 -13.12 -5.71
N MET A 125 3.42 -12.64 -6.92
CA MET A 125 3.70 -11.24 -7.24
C MET A 125 2.56 -10.27 -6.91
N THR A 126 1.33 -10.79 -6.83
CA THR A 126 0.13 -10.00 -6.51
C THR A 126 -0.27 -10.10 -5.04
N VAL A 127 0.42 -10.93 -4.24
CA VAL A 127 0.02 -11.23 -2.86
C VAL A 127 0.28 -10.06 -1.92
N PRO A 128 1.51 -9.52 -1.80
CA PRO A 128 1.77 -8.48 -0.80
C PRO A 128 0.98 -7.19 -1.04
N ALA A 129 0.86 -6.76 -2.31
CA ALA A 129 0.12 -5.54 -2.63
C ALA A 129 -1.40 -5.67 -2.38
N PHE A 130 -1.95 -6.89 -2.44
CA PHE A 130 -3.36 -7.12 -2.15
C PHE A 130 -3.63 -7.17 -0.64
N ALA A 131 -2.71 -7.74 0.15
CA ALA A 131 -2.90 -7.90 1.59
C ALA A 131 -2.80 -6.57 2.35
N TRP A 132 -2.00 -5.64 1.83
CA TRP A 132 -1.86 -4.29 2.37
C TRP A 132 -2.90 -3.35 1.76
N TRP A 133 -3.80 -2.80 2.58
CA TRP A 133 -4.95 -2.03 2.11
C TRP A 133 -4.57 -0.78 1.28
N ALA A 134 -3.68 0.08 1.77
CA ALA A 134 -3.22 1.27 1.04
C ALA A 134 -2.62 0.91 -0.33
N ALA A 135 -1.78 -0.13 -0.39
CA ALA A 135 -1.23 -0.61 -1.66
C ALA A 135 -2.31 -1.19 -2.59
N GLY A 136 -3.29 -1.90 -2.01
CA GLY A 136 -4.42 -2.51 -2.70
C GLY A 136 -5.36 -1.49 -3.34
N LEU A 137 -5.65 -0.39 -2.63
CA LEU A 137 -6.42 0.76 -3.13
C LEU A 137 -5.81 1.32 -4.42
N ASN A 138 -4.48 1.32 -4.53
CA ASN A 138 -3.78 1.82 -5.71
C ASN A 138 -3.75 0.78 -6.84
N THR A 139 -3.28 -0.44 -6.55
CA THR A 139 -2.95 -1.42 -7.59
C THR A 139 -4.15 -2.14 -8.20
N LEU A 140 -5.22 -2.41 -7.43
CA LEU A 140 -6.35 -3.19 -7.92
C LEU A 140 -7.17 -2.43 -8.98
N PRO A 141 -7.51 -1.13 -8.79
CA PRO A 141 -8.13 -0.33 -9.83
C PRO A 141 -7.26 -0.21 -11.09
N MET A 142 -5.94 -0.02 -10.93
CA MET A 142 -5.00 0.01 -12.05
C MET A 142 -5.02 -1.30 -12.84
N GLN A 143 -4.98 -2.47 -12.17
CA GLN A 143 -5.02 -3.77 -12.84
C GLN A 143 -6.33 -3.99 -13.61
N ALA A 144 -7.46 -3.65 -12.99
CA ALA A 144 -8.77 -3.74 -13.65
C ALA A 144 -8.84 -2.82 -14.89
N ALA A 145 -8.38 -1.58 -14.76
CA ALA A 145 -8.35 -0.59 -15.84
C ALA A 145 -7.41 -1.01 -16.98
N MET A 146 -6.21 -1.49 -16.66
CA MET A 146 -5.25 -1.98 -17.64
C MET A 146 -5.86 -3.12 -18.46
N ALA A 147 -6.44 -4.12 -17.79
CA ALA A 147 -7.06 -5.25 -18.46
C ALA A 147 -8.23 -4.82 -19.35
N TRP A 148 -9.06 -3.89 -18.87
CA TRP A 148 -10.18 -3.34 -19.62
C TRP A 148 -9.72 -2.62 -20.89
N ILE A 149 -8.74 -1.72 -20.76
CA ILE A 149 -8.25 -0.88 -21.85
C ILE A 149 -7.47 -1.69 -22.87
N VAL A 150 -6.67 -2.68 -22.45
CA VAL A 150 -6.01 -3.63 -23.36
C VAL A 150 -7.06 -4.37 -24.20
N ALA A 151 -8.13 -4.87 -23.58
CA ALA A 151 -9.20 -5.55 -24.31
C ALA A 151 -9.86 -4.64 -25.36
N ASP A 152 -10.20 -3.41 -24.98
CA ASP A 152 -10.83 -2.45 -25.88
C ASP A 152 -9.88 -1.98 -27.00
N ALA A 153 -8.60 -1.77 -26.71
CA ALA A 153 -7.58 -1.42 -27.69
C ALA A 153 -7.36 -2.54 -28.73
N VAL A 154 -7.32 -3.81 -28.29
CA VAL A 154 -7.22 -4.97 -29.19
C VAL A 154 -8.43 -5.03 -30.12
N ARG A 155 -9.65 -4.88 -29.60
CA ARG A 155 -10.88 -4.94 -30.42
C ARG A 155 -10.96 -3.80 -31.43
N LEU A 156 -10.63 -2.58 -31.02
CA LEU A 156 -10.58 -1.43 -31.92
C LEU A 156 -9.53 -1.62 -33.01
N GLY A 157 -8.34 -2.15 -32.66
CA GLY A 157 -7.29 -2.41 -33.62
C GLY A 157 -7.59 -3.54 -34.61
N ARG A 158 -8.43 -4.52 -34.23
CA ARG A 158 -8.94 -5.57 -35.13
C ARG A 158 -10.10 -5.12 -36.03
N GLY A 159 -10.74 -4.01 -35.69
CA GLY A 159 -12.00 -3.61 -36.32
C GLY A 159 -13.20 -4.44 -35.85
N ASP A 160 -13.12 -5.07 -34.68
CA ASP A 160 -14.20 -5.90 -34.10
C ASP A 160 -15.36 -5.05 -33.52
N ILE A 161 -15.29 -3.73 -33.64
CA ILE A 161 -16.22 -2.76 -33.06
C ILE A 161 -16.91 -2.00 -34.19
N ASP A 162 -18.23 -2.06 -34.23
CA ASP A 162 -19.05 -1.25 -35.14
C ASP A 162 -18.80 0.25 -34.94
N ASP A 163 -18.82 1.02 -36.02
CA ASP A 163 -18.57 2.47 -35.99
C ASP A 163 -19.50 3.22 -35.03
N SER A 164 -20.75 2.77 -34.90
CA SER A 164 -21.74 3.36 -33.97
C SER A 164 -21.34 3.21 -32.49
N ARG A 165 -20.59 2.16 -32.15
CA ARG A 165 -20.15 1.85 -30.78
C ARG A 165 -18.73 2.31 -30.51
N ARG A 166 -17.94 2.58 -31.54
CA ARG A 166 -16.55 3.03 -31.44
C ARG A 166 -16.41 4.26 -30.53
N ARG A 167 -17.30 5.25 -30.68
CA ARG A 167 -17.31 6.45 -29.83
C ARG A 167 -17.47 6.13 -28.34
N LEU A 168 -18.43 5.28 -28.01
CA LEU A 168 -18.69 4.87 -26.63
C LEU A 168 -17.49 4.12 -26.02
N VAL A 169 -16.85 3.24 -26.81
CA VAL A 169 -15.72 2.43 -26.33
C VAL A 169 -14.52 3.28 -25.94
N TRP A 170 -14.11 4.24 -26.79
CA TRP A 170 -12.94 5.06 -26.46
C TRP A 170 -13.24 6.05 -25.33
N ILE A 171 -14.43 6.69 -25.29
CA ILE A 171 -14.81 7.59 -24.18
C ILE A 171 -14.81 6.84 -22.85
N ARG A 172 -15.43 5.66 -22.80
CA ARG A 172 -15.44 4.82 -21.60
C ARG A 172 -14.03 4.42 -21.17
N SER A 173 -13.18 4.04 -22.13
CA SER A 173 -11.79 3.67 -21.84
C SER A 173 -11.00 4.85 -21.27
N THR A 174 -11.23 6.06 -21.78
CA THR A 174 -10.65 7.30 -21.23
C THR A 174 -11.12 7.57 -19.82
N ILE A 175 -12.41 7.42 -19.52
CA ILE A 175 -12.95 7.58 -18.15
C ILE A 175 -12.29 6.55 -17.21
N VAL A 176 -12.23 5.28 -17.62
CA VAL A 176 -11.58 4.22 -16.84
C VAL A 176 -10.10 4.54 -16.59
N PHE A 177 -9.40 5.08 -17.59
CA PHE A 177 -8.00 5.48 -17.45
C PHE A 177 -7.81 6.64 -16.47
N VAL A 178 -8.65 7.68 -16.54
CA VAL A 178 -8.61 8.82 -15.62
C VAL A 178 -8.92 8.39 -14.19
N ILE A 179 -9.89 7.49 -14.00
CA ILE A 179 -10.17 6.90 -12.68
C ILE A 179 -8.94 6.16 -12.15
N ALA A 180 -8.30 5.31 -12.97
CA ALA A 180 -7.10 4.60 -12.56
C ALA A 180 -5.94 5.54 -12.19
N LEU A 181 -5.76 6.63 -12.95
CA LEU A 181 -4.78 7.67 -12.64
C LEU A 181 -5.08 8.42 -11.33
N ALA A 182 -6.35 8.56 -10.95
CA ALA A 182 -6.74 9.15 -9.67
C ALA A 182 -6.46 8.21 -8.48
N PHE A 183 -6.31 6.90 -8.72
CA PHE A 183 -5.88 5.93 -7.72
C PHE A 183 -4.37 5.75 -7.67
N PHE A 184 -3.68 5.78 -8.81
CA PHE A 184 -2.26 5.43 -8.85
C PHE A 184 -1.54 6.00 -10.06
N GLU A 185 -0.43 6.71 -9.85
CA GLU A 185 0.41 7.25 -10.91
C GLU A 185 0.99 6.19 -11.84
N LYS A 186 1.23 4.98 -11.31
CA LYS A 186 1.71 3.84 -12.08
C LYS A 186 0.72 3.43 -13.19
N SER A 187 -0.53 3.88 -13.12
CA SER A 187 -1.51 3.74 -14.20
C SER A 187 -1.04 4.37 -15.51
N LEU A 188 -0.06 5.28 -15.52
CA LEU A 188 0.56 5.79 -16.75
C LEU A 188 1.12 4.66 -17.64
N PHE A 189 1.52 3.52 -17.08
CA PHE A 189 1.97 2.35 -17.84
C PHE A 189 0.86 1.66 -18.64
N ILE A 190 -0.42 1.94 -18.37
CA ILE A 190 -1.54 1.38 -19.14
C ILE A 190 -1.44 1.75 -20.62
N LEU A 191 -1.06 3.00 -20.94
CA LEU A 191 -0.95 3.48 -22.32
C LEU A 191 0.07 2.67 -23.14
N PRO A 192 1.36 2.57 -22.75
CA PRO A 192 2.34 1.79 -23.51
C PRO A 192 1.99 0.29 -23.53
N VAL A 193 1.48 -0.27 -22.43
CA VAL A 193 1.09 -1.70 -22.38
C VAL A 193 -0.07 -1.98 -23.33
N ALA A 194 -1.12 -1.15 -23.33
CA ALA A 194 -2.27 -1.31 -24.22
C ALA A 194 -1.87 -1.16 -25.69
N LEU A 195 -1.00 -0.21 -26.00
CA LEU A 195 -0.47 -0.01 -27.36
C LEU A 195 0.30 -1.24 -27.84
N VAL A 196 1.28 -1.70 -27.06
CA VAL A 196 2.11 -2.86 -27.42
C VAL A 196 1.28 -4.13 -27.51
N ALA A 197 0.37 -4.37 -26.56
CA ALA A 197 -0.53 -5.51 -26.59
C ALA A 197 -1.44 -5.51 -27.83
N ALA A 198 -2.01 -4.36 -28.20
CA ALA A 198 -2.84 -4.22 -29.39
C ALA A 198 -2.02 -4.48 -30.67
N ILE A 199 -0.82 -3.90 -30.80
CA ILE A 199 0.07 -4.14 -31.96
C ILE A 199 0.41 -5.62 -32.08
N LEU A 200 0.83 -6.26 -30.99
CA LEU A 200 1.20 -7.68 -30.98
C LEU A 200 -0.01 -8.58 -31.28
N ALA A 201 -1.20 -8.25 -30.76
CA ALA A 201 -2.43 -9.00 -30.99
C ALA A 201 -2.93 -8.93 -32.45
N ASN A 202 -2.53 -7.90 -33.21
CA ASN A 202 -3.03 -7.59 -34.55
C ASN A 202 -2.04 -7.94 -35.67
N GLY A 203 -0.89 -8.54 -35.36
CA GLY A 203 0.10 -8.97 -36.35
C GLY A 203 1.51 -8.40 -36.16
N GLY A 204 1.79 -7.77 -35.02
CA GLY A 204 3.11 -7.24 -34.66
C GLY A 204 3.49 -6.04 -35.51
N ALA A 205 4.77 -5.92 -35.89
CA ALA A 205 5.33 -4.74 -36.55
C ALA A 205 4.58 -4.29 -37.82
N ARG A 206 4.00 -5.23 -38.59
CA ARG A 206 3.21 -4.93 -39.80
C ARG A 206 1.87 -4.27 -39.48
N ALA A 207 1.34 -4.52 -38.28
CA ALA A 207 0.05 -4.02 -37.80
C ALA A 207 0.18 -2.72 -36.99
N THR A 208 1.38 -2.17 -36.80
CA THR A 208 1.61 -0.94 -36.04
C THR A 208 0.78 0.22 -36.57
N MET A 209 0.96 0.59 -37.85
CA MET A 209 0.23 1.73 -38.43
C MET A 209 -1.28 1.48 -38.56
N PRO A 210 -1.75 0.29 -38.98
CA PRO A 210 -3.17 -0.04 -38.93
C PRO A 210 -3.79 0.08 -37.53
N THR A 211 -3.13 -0.43 -36.49
CA THR A 211 -3.62 -0.37 -35.10
C THR A 211 -3.70 1.07 -34.59
N LEU A 212 -2.69 1.89 -34.91
CA LEU A 212 -2.68 3.31 -34.57
C LEU A 212 -3.81 4.07 -35.25
N ARG A 213 -4.08 3.79 -36.54
CA ARG A 213 -5.16 4.45 -37.29
C ARG A 213 -6.55 4.01 -36.81
N ALA A 214 -6.75 2.71 -36.58
CA ALA A 214 -8.04 2.14 -36.21
C ALA A 214 -8.53 2.61 -34.83
N ALA A 215 -7.60 2.81 -33.89
CA ALA A 215 -7.88 3.26 -32.52
C ALA A 215 -7.38 4.69 -32.24
N ARG A 216 -7.28 5.55 -33.27
CA ARG A 216 -6.67 6.90 -33.14
C ARG A 216 -7.28 7.74 -32.02
N GLU A 217 -8.59 7.73 -31.85
CA GLU A 217 -9.30 8.54 -30.85
C GLU A 217 -8.96 8.06 -29.44
N LEU A 218 -8.82 6.73 -29.25
CA LEU A 218 -8.37 6.16 -27.98
C LEU A 218 -6.95 6.62 -27.67
N TRP A 219 -6.02 6.51 -28.62
CA TRP A 219 -4.62 6.89 -28.39
C TRP A 219 -4.48 8.38 -28.06
N VAL A 220 -5.17 9.25 -28.81
CA VAL A 220 -5.18 10.69 -28.53
C VAL A 220 -5.75 10.97 -27.15
N ALA A 221 -6.91 10.40 -26.80
CA ALA A 221 -7.54 10.66 -25.52
C ALA A 221 -6.70 10.17 -24.33
N LEU A 222 -6.11 8.97 -24.42
CA LEU A 222 -5.21 8.45 -23.37
C LEU A 222 -3.93 9.28 -23.25
N THR A 223 -3.34 9.69 -24.38
CA THR A 223 -2.11 10.51 -24.38
C THR A 223 -2.36 11.89 -23.79
N VAL A 224 -3.46 12.55 -24.17
CA VAL A 224 -3.85 13.85 -23.60
C VAL A 224 -4.12 13.72 -22.10
N SER A 225 -4.84 12.68 -21.68
CA SER A 225 -5.11 12.43 -20.26
C SER A 225 -3.82 12.18 -19.47
N ALA A 226 -2.90 11.39 -20.01
CA ALA A 226 -1.60 11.14 -19.40
C ALA A 226 -0.76 12.41 -19.28
N ALA A 227 -0.70 13.23 -20.34
CA ALA A 227 0.04 14.50 -20.32
C ALA A 227 -0.53 15.48 -19.29
N LEU A 228 -1.86 15.64 -19.24
CA LEU A 228 -2.52 16.49 -18.24
C LEU A 228 -2.26 15.99 -16.82
N TRP A 229 -2.34 14.68 -16.60
CA TRP A 229 -2.07 14.10 -15.29
C TRP A 229 -0.63 14.29 -14.85
N VAL A 230 0.35 14.12 -15.76
CA VAL A 230 1.77 14.39 -15.48
C VAL A 230 1.99 15.84 -15.06
N VAL A 231 1.32 16.80 -15.71
CA VAL A 231 1.36 18.21 -15.29
C VAL A 231 0.82 18.38 -13.88
N VAL A 232 -0.33 17.79 -13.56
CA VAL A 232 -0.91 17.84 -12.20
C VAL A 232 0.08 17.26 -11.19
N TYR A 233 0.64 16.09 -11.45
CA TYR A 233 1.58 15.42 -10.56
C TYR A 233 2.80 16.29 -10.22
N PHE A 234 3.44 16.91 -11.21
CA PHE A 234 4.60 17.78 -10.96
C PHE A 234 4.24 19.10 -10.27
N VAL A 235 2.97 19.51 -10.29
CA VAL A 235 2.49 20.69 -9.55
C VAL A 235 2.13 20.34 -8.10
N THR A 236 1.74 19.09 -7.83
CA THR A 236 1.29 18.64 -6.50
C THR A 236 2.34 17.91 -5.68
N THR A 237 3.37 17.36 -6.33
CA THR A 237 4.34 16.44 -5.72
C THR A 237 5.76 16.93 -5.96
N ASP A 238 6.67 16.66 -5.02
CA ASP A 238 8.12 16.82 -5.20
C ASP A 238 8.80 15.46 -5.42
N PRO A 239 8.96 15.01 -6.68
CA PRO A 239 9.53 13.70 -7.00
C PRO A 239 11.06 13.67 -6.95
N THR A 240 11.72 14.76 -6.52
CA THR A 240 13.19 14.90 -6.56
C THR A 240 13.85 14.92 -5.19
N SER A 241 13.07 14.77 -4.12
CA SER A 241 13.60 14.74 -2.76
C SER A 241 14.42 13.47 -2.49
N GLY A 242 15.62 13.65 -1.93
CA GLY A 242 16.48 12.54 -1.49
C GLY A 242 17.76 12.37 -2.31
N GLU A 243 18.66 11.53 -1.82
CA GLU A 243 19.89 11.16 -2.53
C GLU A 243 19.65 9.92 -3.37
N HIS A 244 19.78 10.04 -4.69
CA HIS A 244 19.57 8.91 -5.61
C HIS A 244 20.88 8.37 -6.20
N SER A 245 20.92 7.07 -6.48
CA SER A 245 22.10 6.41 -7.05
C SER A 245 21.74 5.48 -8.19
N VAL A 246 22.32 5.72 -9.37
CA VAL A 246 22.16 4.86 -10.56
C VAL A 246 22.65 3.43 -10.27
N ALA A 247 23.80 3.30 -9.60
CA ALA A 247 24.37 2.00 -9.26
C ALA A 247 23.49 1.23 -8.27
N GLN A 248 22.96 1.91 -7.24
CA GLN A 248 22.03 1.29 -6.30
C GLN A 248 20.71 0.93 -6.98
N THR A 249 20.18 1.80 -7.84
CA THR A 249 18.97 1.52 -8.62
C THR A 249 19.14 0.27 -9.48
N ALA A 250 20.27 0.14 -10.17
CA ALA A 250 20.57 -1.06 -10.98
C ALA A 250 20.63 -2.32 -10.11
N ARG A 251 21.24 -2.25 -8.92
CA ARG A 251 21.26 -3.37 -7.96
C ARG A 251 19.87 -3.75 -7.49
N LEU A 252 19.03 -2.78 -7.13
CA LEU A 252 17.65 -2.99 -6.70
C LEU A 252 16.80 -3.62 -7.81
N VAL A 253 16.88 -3.09 -9.04
CA VAL A 253 16.15 -3.66 -10.19
C VAL A 253 16.61 -5.09 -10.47
N TRP A 254 17.92 -5.34 -10.48
CA TRP A 254 18.45 -6.70 -10.69
C TRP A 254 17.99 -7.65 -9.59
N ARG A 255 18.06 -7.22 -8.32
CA ARG A 255 17.58 -7.99 -7.17
C ARG A 255 16.10 -8.34 -7.31
N SER A 256 15.25 -7.40 -7.69
CA SER A 256 13.83 -7.71 -7.86
C SER A 256 13.60 -8.72 -8.99
N VAL A 257 14.38 -8.66 -10.08
CA VAL A 257 14.29 -9.66 -11.15
C VAL A 257 14.71 -11.04 -10.64
N THR A 258 15.88 -11.16 -10.02
CA THR A 258 16.46 -12.45 -9.62
C THR A 258 15.77 -13.07 -8.41
N ASP A 259 15.37 -12.26 -7.43
CA ASP A 259 14.90 -12.72 -6.12
C ASP A 259 13.38 -12.57 -5.93
N ALA A 260 12.68 -11.90 -6.85
CA ALA A 260 11.22 -11.83 -6.79
C ALA A 260 10.54 -12.31 -8.09
N VAL A 261 10.81 -11.69 -9.24
CA VAL A 261 10.11 -12.00 -10.51
C VAL A 261 10.39 -13.43 -10.97
N VAL A 262 11.65 -13.84 -11.02
CA VAL A 262 12.04 -15.16 -11.55
C VAL A 262 11.52 -16.31 -10.68
N PRO A 263 11.70 -16.32 -9.35
CA PRO A 263 11.14 -17.36 -8.47
C PRO A 263 9.60 -17.46 -8.56
N SER A 264 8.91 -16.35 -8.83
CA SER A 264 7.46 -16.34 -8.99
C SER A 264 6.97 -17.20 -10.16
N LEU A 265 7.80 -17.41 -11.19
CA LEU A 265 7.45 -18.26 -12.34
C LEU A 265 7.26 -19.74 -11.97
N VAL A 266 7.82 -20.17 -10.83
CA VAL A 266 7.64 -21.51 -10.26
C VAL A 266 6.78 -21.49 -8.99
N GLY A 267 6.12 -20.36 -8.69
CA GLY A 267 5.27 -20.18 -7.51
C GLY A 267 6.00 -19.81 -6.22
N GLY A 268 7.29 -19.46 -6.28
CA GLY A 268 8.06 -18.99 -5.11
C GLY A 268 8.01 -17.47 -4.92
N PRO A 269 8.63 -16.93 -3.85
CA PRO A 269 9.42 -17.63 -2.83
C PRO A 269 8.52 -18.37 -1.81
N TRP A 270 9.01 -19.44 -1.17
CA TRP A 270 8.27 -20.13 -0.08
C TRP A 270 8.62 -19.62 1.31
N GLU A 271 9.68 -18.83 1.44
CA GLU A 271 10.12 -18.27 2.71
C GLU A 271 9.85 -16.77 2.71
N TRP A 272 9.13 -16.34 3.74
CA TRP A 272 8.74 -14.96 3.95
C TRP A 272 9.06 -14.62 5.39
N GLU A 273 9.89 -13.60 5.58
CA GLU A 273 10.23 -13.10 6.91
C GLU A 273 9.81 -11.66 7.05
N ARG A 274 9.60 -11.24 8.30
CA ARG A 274 9.23 -9.87 8.63
C ARG A 274 10.03 -9.41 9.84
N TRP A 275 10.51 -8.16 9.77
CA TRP A 275 11.03 -7.44 10.92
C TRP A 275 10.07 -6.28 11.21
N THR A 276 9.25 -6.40 12.24
CA THR A 276 8.25 -5.37 12.58
C THR A 276 8.91 -4.01 12.79
N PRO A 277 8.39 -2.92 12.19
CA PRO A 277 7.14 -2.81 11.42
C PRO A 277 7.32 -2.86 9.89
N SER A 278 8.38 -3.46 9.34
CA SER A 278 8.58 -3.65 7.89
C SER A 278 7.51 -4.58 7.28
N PRO A 279 7.17 -4.50 5.96
CA PRO A 279 6.32 -5.51 5.33
C PRO A 279 7.11 -6.82 5.11
N PRO A 280 6.44 -7.97 4.91
CA PRO A 280 7.13 -9.23 4.62
C PRO A 280 8.06 -9.14 3.41
N THR A 281 9.24 -9.75 3.54
CA THR A 281 10.28 -9.87 2.52
C THR A 281 10.35 -11.32 2.05
N GLY A 282 10.35 -11.53 0.73
CA GLY A 282 10.43 -12.87 0.15
C GLY A 282 11.87 -13.32 -0.04
N PHE A 283 12.25 -14.47 0.52
CA PHE A 283 13.57 -15.07 0.40
C PHE A 283 13.51 -16.36 -0.44
N PRO A 284 13.80 -16.30 -1.75
CA PRO A 284 13.77 -17.50 -2.58
C PRO A 284 14.99 -18.39 -2.31
N GLN A 285 14.75 -19.69 -2.17
CA GLN A 285 15.82 -20.68 -2.19
C GLN A 285 16.43 -20.78 -3.59
N MET A 286 17.72 -21.10 -3.67
CA MET A 286 18.47 -21.08 -4.93
C MET A 286 17.84 -21.96 -6.02
N TRP A 287 17.27 -23.11 -5.67
CA TRP A 287 16.60 -23.97 -6.65
C TRP A 287 15.35 -23.31 -7.28
N MET A 288 14.66 -22.40 -6.59
CA MET A 288 13.54 -21.65 -7.15
C MET A 288 14.02 -20.61 -8.16
N ILE A 289 15.15 -19.96 -7.89
CA ILE A 289 15.79 -19.01 -8.82
C ILE A 289 16.20 -19.77 -10.09
N VAL A 290 16.92 -20.89 -9.95
CA VAL A 290 17.30 -21.74 -11.10
C VAL A 290 16.06 -22.27 -11.83
N GLY A 291 15.07 -22.79 -11.10
CA GLY A 291 13.82 -23.29 -11.67
C GLY A 291 13.08 -22.22 -12.47
N GLY A 292 12.98 -21.00 -11.93
CA GLY A 292 12.38 -19.85 -12.60
C GLY A 292 13.10 -19.49 -13.89
N TRP A 293 14.45 -19.44 -13.88
CA TRP A 293 15.24 -19.20 -15.09
C TRP A 293 15.07 -20.30 -16.14
N LEU A 294 15.00 -21.56 -15.72
CA LEU A 294 14.73 -22.69 -16.62
C LEU A 294 13.34 -22.61 -17.25
N VAL A 295 12.32 -22.25 -16.47
CA VAL A 295 10.96 -22.00 -16.99
C VAL A 295 10.96 -20.85 -17.99
N LEU A 296 11.61 -19.72 -17.65
CA LEU A 296 11.71 -18.57 -18.54
C LEU A 296 12.43 -18.92 -19.85
N ALA A 297 13.53 -19.66 -19.78
CA ALA A 297 14.28 -20.13 -20.95
C ALA A 297 13.43 -21.08 -21.81
N ALA A 298 12.72 -22.03 -21.19
CA ALA A 298 11.86 -22.98 -21.88
C ALA A 298 10.67 -22.29 -22.58
N VAL A 299 9.99 -21.36 -21.89
CA VAL A 299 8.89 -20.57 -22.46
C VAL A 299 9.40 -19.68 -23.59
N THR A 300 10.57 -19.05 -23.42
CA THR A 300 11.20 -18.22 -24.46
C THR A 300 11.54 -19.04 -25.69
N TRP A 301 12.22 -20.17 -25.50
CA TRP A 301 12.55 -21.09 -26.58
C TRP A 301 11.30 -21.57 -27.31
N TRP A 302 10.27 -22.02 -26.57
CA TRP A 302 9.01 -22.47 -27.14
C TRP A 302 8.31 -21.34 -27.92
N ALA A 303 8.24 -20.14 -27.36
CA ALA A 303 7.62 -18.98 -28.00
C ALA A 303 8.31 -18.64 -29.32
N VAL A 304 9.64 -18.55 -29.32
CA VAL A 304 10.44 -18.20 -30.51
C VAL A 304 10.40 -19.31 -31.56
N ALA A 305 10.54 -20.57 -31.14
CA ALA A 305 10.63 -21.71 -32.04
C ALA A 305 9.27 -22.11 -32.63
N ARG A 306 8.17 -21.99 -31.87
CA ARG A 306 6.86 -22.51 -32.27
C ARG A 306 5.84 -21.45 -32.68
N ARG A 307 5.98 -20.19 -32.24
CA ARG A 307 4.94 -19.16 -32.42
C ARG A 307 5.42 -18.00 -33.30
N ARG A 308 4.63 -17.62 -34.31
CA ARG A 308 4.92 -16.44 -35.14
C ARG A 308 4.78 -15.18 -34.29
N GLY A 309 5.82 -14.33 -34.27
CA GLY A 309 5.86 -13.14 -33.43
C GLY A 309 6.19 -13.40 -31.94
N GLY A 310 6.46 -14.65 -31.55
CA GLY A 310 6.75 -15.01 -30.16
C GLY A 310 7.94 -14.25 -29.55
N ALA A 311 9.00 -14.00 -30.33
CA ALA A 311 10.15 -13.21 -29.91
C ALA A 311 9.76 -11.78 -29.47
N GLY A 312 8.88 -11.11 -30.21
CA GLY A 312 8.43 -9.77 -29.88
C GLY A 312 7.57 -9.73 -28.61
N ILE A 313 6.76 -10.78 -28.39
CA ILE A 313 5.94 -10.90 -27.16
C ILE A 313 6.84 -11.10 -25.93
N VAL A 314 7.82 -12.01 -26.01
CA VAL A 314 8.76 -12.25 -24.92
C VAL A 314 9.62 -11.02 -24.64
N ALA A 315 10.14 -10.37 -25.69
CA ALA A 315 10.93 -9.14 -25.54
C ALA A 315 10.12 -8.02 -24.88
N ALA A 316 8.87 -7.79 -25.29
CA ALA A 316 8.01 -6.78 -24.67
C ALA A 316 7.75 -7.07 -23.18
N ALA A 317 7.47 -8.32 -22.81
CA ALA A 317 7.26 -8.73 -21.43
C ALA A 317 8.53 -8.56 -20.58
N ALA A 318 9.69 -8.95 -21.11
CA ALA A 318 10.98 -8.81 -20.42
C ALA A 318 11.38 -7.34 -20.23
N ILE A 319 11.20 -6.51 -21.27
CA ILE A 319 11.44 -5.06 -21.19
C ILE A 319 10.56 -4.43 -20.12
N TYR A 320 9.26 -4.77 -20.09
CA TYR A 320 8.35 -4.24 -19.06
C TYR A 320 8.78 -4.65 -17.65
N ALA A 321 9.08 -5.95 -17.45
CA ALA A 321 9.47 -6.48 -16.15
C ALA A 321 10.72 -5.79 -15.56
N VAL A 322 11.59 -5.23 -16.40
CA VAL A 322 12.75 -4.43 -15.96
C VAL A 322 12.40 -2.94 -15.88
N ALA A 323 11.86 -2.36 -16.95
CA ALA A 323 11.66 -0.92 -17.08
C ALA A 323 10.62 -0.36 -16.12
N ALA A 324 9.54 -1.09 -15.84
CA ALA A 324 8.47 -0.64 -14.94
C ALA A 324 8.95 -0.47 -13.48
N GLN A 325 10.07 -1.08 -13.13
CA GLN A 325 10.66 -1.01 -11.80
C GLN A 325 11.59 0.18 -11.62
N ILE A 326 12.19 0.69 -12.70
CA ILE A 326 13.23 1.72 -12.64
C ILE A 326 12.76 2.97 -11.88
N PRO A 327 11.58 3.56 -12.16
CA PRO A 327 11.15 4.78 -11.44
C PRO A 327 10.98 4.56 -9.93
N VAL A 328 10.41 3.41 -9.55
CA VAL A 328 10.19 3.06 -8.14
C VAL A 328 11.53 2.84 -7.44
N MET A 329 12.42 2.05 -8.04
CA MET A 329 13.72 1.75 -7.45
C MET A 329 14.65 2.97 -7.43
N TRP A 330 14.49 3.91 -8.36
CA TRP A 330 15.16 5.19 -8.35
C TRP A 330 14.75 6.01 -7.12
N ASN A 331 13.44 6.19 -6.93
CA ASN A 331 12.91 6.98 -5.80
C ASN A 331 13.24 6.35 -4.43
N ARG A 332 13.46 5.03 -4.41
CA ARG A 332 13.89 4.30 -3.21
C ARG A 332 15.40 4.10 -3.12
N SER A 333 16.19 4.55 -4.11
CA SER A 333 17.64 4.35 -4.06
C SER A 333 18.28 5.38 -3.14
N SER A 334 19.11 4.93 -2.20
CA SER A 334 20.08 5.73 -1.46
C SER A 334 21.29 4.86 -1.08
N PRO A 335 22.45 5.44 -0.73
CA PRO A 335 23.61 4.65 -0.30
C PRO A 335 23.33 3.71 0.89
N GLN A 336 22.34 4.04 1.72
CA GLN A 336 21.96 3.31 2.93
C GLN A 336 20.73 2.40 2.72
N THR A 337 20.13 2.39 1.52
CA THR A 337 18.98 1.53 1.24
C THR A 337 19.39 0.06 1.17
N ALA A 338 18.75 -0.77 1.98
CA ALA A 338 18.91 -2.23 1.92
C ALA A 338 18.42 -2.78 0.57
N ILE A 339 19.18 -3.72 -0.02
CA ILE A 339 18.85 -4.28 -1.34
C ILE A 339 17.60 -5.18 -1.25
N GLU A 340 17.34 -5.74 -0.08
CA GLU A 340 16.17 -6.52 0.31
C GLU A 340 14.85 -5.78 0.07
N LEU A 341 14.88 -4.44 0.03
CA LEU A 341 13.70 -3.64 -0.30
C LEU A 341 13.07 -4.05 -1.64
N ALA A 342 13.90 -4.44 -2.61
CA ALA A 342 13.46 -4.88 -3.93
C ALA A 342 12.71 -6.23 -3.93
N GLN A 343 12.75 -6.96 -2.80
CA GLN A 343 12.06 -8.23 -2.59
C GLN A 343 10.69 -8.06 -1.92
N HIS A 344 10.32 -6.84 -1.51
CA HIS A 344 8.93 -6.53 -1.16
C HIS A 344 8.11 -6.49 -2.45
N MET A 345 7.49 -7.63 -2.80
CA MET A 345 6.81 -7.84 -4.08
C MET A 345 5.58 -6.95 -4.31
N ARG A 346 5.29 -5.99 -3.41
CA ARG A 346 4.20 -5.01 -3.53
C ARG A 346 4.25 -4.20 -4.83
N TYR A 347 5.41 -4.08 -5.47
CA TYR A 347 5.60 -3.34 -6.72
C TYR A 347 5.40 -4.17 -8.00
N LEU A 348 5.14 -5.47 -7.89
CA LEU A 348 5.08 -6.41 -9.01
C LEU A 348 3.69 -6.82 -9.54
N PRO A 349 2.53 -6.40 -9.00
CA PRO A 349 1.24 -6.85 -9.53
C PRO A 349 1.00 -6.56 -11.02
N ASP A 350 1.46 -5.41 -11.52
CA ASP A 350 1.41 -5.04 -12.93
C ASP A 350 2.28 -5.95 -13.81
N THR A 351 3.46 -6.37 -13.33
CA THR A 351 4.30 -7.33 -14.05
C THR A 351 3.59 -8.68 -14.19
N ALA A 352 2.88 -9.15 -13.16
CA ALA A 352 2.08 -10.38 -13.24
C ALA A 352 0.95 -10.26 -14.28
N LEU A 353 0.30 -9.09 -14.35
CA LEU A 353 -0.70 -8.81 -15.37
C LEU A 353 -0.11 -8.78 -16.79
N VAL A 354 1.05 -8.15 -16.99
CA VAL A 354 1.75 -8.12 -18.29
C VAL A 354 2.20 -9.51 -18.72
N PHE A 355 2.68 -10.36 -17.80
CA PHE A 355 2.98 -11.76 -18.11
C PHE A 355 1.71 -12.54 -18.50
N SER A 356 0.57 -12.24 -17.88
CA SER A 356 -0.72 -12.82 -18.26
C SER A 356 -1.17 -12.39 -19.66
N ILE A 357 -0.95 -11.12 -20.03
CA ILE A 357 -1.14 -10.59 -21.39
C ILE A 357 -0.22 -11.34 -22.37
N ALA A 358 1.06 -11.49 -22.04
CA ALA A 358 2.03 -12.20 -22.87
C ALA A 358 1.64 -13.66 -23.09
N LEU A 359 1.20 -14.37 -22.04
CA LEU A 359 0.68 -15.75 -22.14
C LEU A 359 -0.56 -15.83 -23.05
N ALA A 360 -1.50 -14.88 -22.92
CA ALA A 360 -2.66 -14.82 -23.80
C ALA A 360 -2.26 -14.56 -25.27
N LEU A 361 -1.34 -13.62 -25.52
CA LEU A 361 -0.81 -13.33 -26.85
C LEU A 361 -0.09 -14.55 -27.46
N LEU A 362 0.76 -15.23 -26.68
CA LEU A 362 1.44 -16.46 -27.11
C LEU A 362 0.44 -17.57 -27.43
N CYS A 363 -0.66 -17.68 -26.69
CA CYS A 363 -1.73 -18.63 -26.97
C CYS A 363 -2.53 -18.28 -28.25
N ALA A 364 -2.67 -16.99 -28.56
CA ALA A 364 -3.33 -16.50 -29.78
C ALA A 364 -2.42 -16.57 -31.03
N ALA A 365 -1.10 -16.53 -30.85
CA ALA A 365 -0.13 -16.48 -31.94
C ALA A 365 -0.18 -17.73 -32.85
N PRO A 366 -0.12 -17.57 -34.20
CA PRO A 366 -0.11 -18.70 -35.13
C PRO A 366 1.11 -19.62 -34.97
N SER A 367 0.91 -20.92 -35.16
CA SER A 367 2.00 -21.92 -35.15
C SER A 367 2.89 -21.81 -36.39
N ARG A 368 4.21 -21.95 -36.23
CA ARG A 368 5.17 -21.87 -37.34
C ARG A 368 5.19 -23.11 -38.25
N THR A 369 4.78 -24.28 -37.76
CA THR A 369 4.93 -25.59 -38.44
C THR A 369 3.78 -25.97 -39.37
N GLY A 370 2.73 -25.15 -39.49
CA GLY A 370 1.53 -25.49 -40.28
C GLY A 370 1.62 -25.30 -41.80
N GLU A 371 2.74 -24.83 -42.35
CA GLU A 371 2.84 -24.42 -43.77
C GLU A 371 3.73 -25.29 -44.66
N VAL A 372 4.47 -26.27 -44.12
CA VAL A 372 5.41 -27.08 -44.96
C VAL A 372 4.67 -28.17 -45.78
N GLY A 373 3.40 -28.48 -45.50
CA GLY A 373 2.63 -29.49 -46.24
C GLY A 373 1.56 -28.96 -47.21
N GLY A 374 1.38 -27.64 -47.32
CA GLY A 374 0.20 -27.05 -47.94
C GLY A 374 0.41 -26.53 -49.36
N ARG A 375 0.78 -27.38 -50.33
CA ARG A 375 0.67 -27.00 -51.75
C ARG A 375 0.18 -28.06 -52.73
N HIS A 376 -0.01 -29.32 -52.35
CA HIS A 376 -0.65 -30.32 -53.21
C HIS A 376 -1.69 -31.12 -52.44
N ALA A 377 -2.96 -30.76 -52.60
CA ALA A 377 -4.12 -31.67 -52.60
C ALA A 377 -5.39 -30.84 -52.84
N ARG A 378 -5.72 -30.66 -54.12
CA ARG A 378 -7.12 -30.51 -54.53
C ARG A 378 -7.74 -31.91 -54.54
N THR A 379 -9.04 -31.96 -54.23
CA THR A 379 -10.01 -33.04 -54.45
C THR A 379 -9.79 -34.36 -53.71
N SER A 380 -10.65 -34.65 -52.74
CA SER A 380 -11.64 -35.75 -52.74
C SER A 380 -12.00 -36.15 -51.30
N ASP A 381 -13.29 -36.42 -51.11
CA ASP A 381 -13.85 -37.09 -49.93
C ASP A 381 -13.11 -38.42 -49.70
N ASP A 382 -12.64 -38.69 -48.48
CA ASP A 382 -12.85 -39.99 -47.86
C ASP A 382 -12.46 -40.02 -46.38
N GLU A 383 -13.28 -40.74 -45.63
CA GLU A 383 -13.07 -41.15 -44.25
C GLU A 383 -11.83 -42.05 -44.17
N THR A 384 -10.74 -41.59 -43.57
CA THR A 384 -9.72 -42.48 -43.00
C THR A 384 -9.06 -41.83 -41.79
N GLY A 385 -8.89 -42.65 -40.76
CA GLY A 385 -8.61 -42.24 -39.40
C GLY A 385 -7.39 -41.34 -39.28
N ARG A 386 -7.63 -40.12 -38.80
CA ARG A 386 -6.61 -39.40 -38.04
C ARG A 386 -6.39 -40.17 -36.77
N GLU A 387 -5.37 -41.02 -36.77
CA GLU A 387 -4.65 -41.42 -35.57
C GLU A 387 -4.25 -40.13 -34.83
N GLU A 388 -5.15 -39.70 -33.93
CA GLU A 388 -4.81 -38.83 -32.82
C GLU A 388 -3.80 -39.60 -31.98
N GLU A 389 -2.53 -39.47 -32.36
CA GLU A 389 -1.39 -39.72 -31.48
C GLU A 389 -1.73 -39.05 -30.15
N ARG A 390 -2.05 -39.89 -29.15
CA ARG A 390 -2.30 -39.52 -27.76
C ARG A 390 -1.02 -38.92 -27.19
N SER A 391 -0.72 -37.69 -27.59
CA SER A 391 0.41 -36.95 -27.10
C SER A 391 0.19 -36.72 -25.60
N ALA A 392 1.11 -37.21 -24.76
CA ALA A 392 1.07 -37.00 -23.31
C ALA A 392 1.30 -35.52 -22.90
N LEU A 393 1.66 -34.65 -23.86
CA LEU A 393 1.96 -33.23 -23.63
C LEU A 393 0.85 -32.41 -22.95
N PRO A 394 -0.45 -32.54 -23.29
CA PRO A 394 -1.52 -31.77 -22.66
C PRO A 394 -1.74 -32.18 -21.19
N ALA A 395 -1.60 -33.47 -20.89
CA ALA A 395 -1.71 -33.99 -19.53
C ALA A 395 -0.52 -33.52 -18.68
N PHE A 396 0.70 -33.62 -19.21
CA PHE A 396 1.91 -33.13 -18.55
C PHE A 396 1.86 -31.62 -18.26
N ALA A 397 1.47 -30.80 -19.24
CA ALA A 397 1.34 -29.36 -19.04
C ALA A 397 0.28 -28.99 -17.98
N SER A 398 -0.81 -29.76 -17.90
CA SER A 398 -1.84 -29.56 -16.88
C SER A 398 -1.34 -29.92 -15.48
N VAL A 399 -0.58 -31.02 -15.35
CA VAL A 399 0.05 -31.42 -14.09
C VAL A 399 1.08 -30.39 -13.63
N VAL A 400 1.97 -29.94 -14.53
CA VAL A 400 2.95 -28.88 -14.22
C VAL A 400 2.24 -27.59 -13.80
N GLY A 401 1.19 -27.18 -14.51
CA GLY A 401 0.38 -26.02 -14.14
C GLY A 401 -0.24 -26.16 -12.74
N ALA A 402 -0.79 -27.32 -12.41
CA ALA A 402 -1.33 -27.60 -11.09
C ALA A 402 -0.25 -27.55 -10.00
N LEU A 403 0.94 -28.11 -10.25
CA LEU A 403 2.07 -28.05 -9.32
C LEU A 403 2.55 -26.62 -9.08
N VAL A 404 2.59 -25.76 -10.10
CA VAL A 404 2.93 -24.34 -9.94
C VAL A 404 1.88 -23.61 -9.10
N VAL A 405 0.59 -23.91 -9.29
CA VAL A 405 -0.48 -23.36 -8.45
C VAL A 405 -0.31 -23.81 -7.00
N VAL A 406 -0.05 -25.10 -6.76
CA VAL A 406 0.22 -25.62 -5.41
C VAL A 406 1.45 -24.94 -4.79
N SER A 407 2.54 -24.78 -5.55
CA SER A 407 3.73 -24.04 -5.11
C SER A 407 3.40 -22.60 -4.73
N ALA A 408 2.59 -21.90 -5.52
CA ALA A 408 2.15 -20.55 -5.21
C ALA A 408 1.22 -20.47 -3.99
N LEU A 409 0.42 -21.51 -3.72
CA LEU A 409 -0.36 -21.61 -2.49
C LEU A 409 0.53 -21.82 -1.26
N VAL A 410 1.61 -22.61 -1.37
CA VAL A 410 2.62 -22.73 -0.30
C VAL A 410 3.25 -21.37 -0.01
N SER A 411 3.65 -20.63 -1.06
CA SER A 411 4.13 -19.26 -0.92
C SER A 411 3.12 -18.34 -0.22
N LEU A 412 1.84 -18.41 -0.62
CA LEU A 412 0.78 -17.59 -0.04
C LEU A 412 0.52 -17.92 1.44
N VAL A 413 0.54 -19.19 1.83
CA VAL A 413 0.36 -19.60 3.24
C VAL A 413 1.54 -19.12 4.08
N SER A 414 2.77 -19.27 3.58
CA SER A 414 3.97 -18.76 4.25
C SER A 414 3.96 -17.23 4.39
N PHE A 415 3.62 -16.51 3.32
CA PHE A 415 3.39 -15.07 3.36
C PHE A 415 2.33 -14.70 4.39
N SER A 416 1.20 -15.43 4.43
CA SER A 416 0.13 -15.17 5.39
C SER A 416 0.58 -15.34 6.83
N SER A 417 1.46 -16.30 7.12
CA SER A 417 2.05 -16.47 8.45
C SER A 417 2.88 -15.26 8.84
N SER A 418 3.74 -14.78 7.93
CA SER A 418 4.58 -13.60 8.15
C SER A 418 3.76 -12.29 8.22
N TRP A 419 2.68 -12.19 7.44
CA TRP A 419 1.78 -11.03 7.45
C TRP A 419 0.98 -10.90 8.75
N ARG A 420 0.59 -12.04 9.35
CA ARG A 420 -0.12 -12.11 10.65
C ARG A 420 0.75 -11.75 11.84
N ASP A 421 2.06 -11.86 11.72
CA ASP A 421 3.00 -11.37 12.71
C ASP A 421 3.01 -9.83 12.67
N ASN A 422 1.93 -9.23 13.18
CA ASN A 422 1.62 -7.81 13.14
C ASN A 422 0.89 -7.41 14.44
N PRO A 423 1.52 -6.64 15.34
CA PRO A 423 0.85 -6.23 16.59
C PRO A 423 -0.26 -5.17 16.37
N THR A 424 -0.36 -4.59 15.17
CA THR A 424 -1.26 -3.46 14.89
C THR A 424 -2.73 -3.79 15.16
N GLY A 425 -3.21 -4.96 14.76
CA GLY A 425 -4.61 -5.33 14.96
C GLY A 425 -4.99 -5.35 16.44
N ASP A 426 -4.24 -6.12 17.23
CA ASP A 426 -4.47 -6.31 18.66
C ASP A 426 -4.30 -4.99 19.43
N TYR A 427 -3.32 -4.17 19.04
CA TYR A 427 -3.12 -2.83 19.60
C TYR A 427 -4.33 -1.93 19.36
N LEU A 428 -4.84 -1.85 18.12
CA LEU A 428 -5.97 -0.98 17.80
C LEU A 428 -7.25 -1.43 18.51
N GLU A 429 -7.49 -2.74 18.61
CA GLU A 429 -8.65 -3.28 19.34
C GLU A 429 -8.59 -2.93 20.82
N SER A 430 -7.46 -3.22 21.47
CA SER A 430 -7.26 -2.97 22.91
C SER A 430 -7.27 -1.47 23.24
N ALA A 431 -6.67 -0.65 22.38
CA ALA A 431 -6.68 0.81 22.53
C ALA A 431 -8.08 1.39 22.33
N THR A 432 -8.84 0.92 21.35
CA THR A 432 -10.23 1.35 21.16
C THR A 432 -11.07 1.02 22.40
N ALA A 433 -10.96 -0.21 22.92
CA ALA A 433 -11.65 -0.61 24.15
C ALA A 433 -11.23 0.24 25.36
N SER A 434 -9.93 0.45 25.56
CA SER A 434 -9.41 1.25 26.67
C SER A 434 -9.86 2.72 26.60
N LEU A 435 -9.94 3.30 25.41
CA LEU A 435 -10.44 4.66 25.20
C LEU A 435 -11.94 4.75 25.46
N HIS A 436 -12.73 3.76 25.03
CA HIS A 436 -14.16 3.69 25.33
C HIS A 436 -14.41 3.63 26.85
N ASP A 437 -13.67 2.77 27.56
CA ASP A 437 -13.77 2.62 29.01
C ASP A 437 -13.41 3.92 29.73
N ALA A 438 -12.33 4.58 29.30
CA ALA A 438 -11.90 5.86 29.86
C ALA A 438 -12.89 7.00 29.59
N ALA A 439 -13.65 6.94 28.49
CA ALA A 439 -14.72 7.89 28.21
C ALA A 439 -15.97 7.65 29.09
N ALA A 440 -16.20 6.42 29.55
CA ALA A 440 -17.37 6.04 30.33
C ALA A 440 -17.32 6.45 31.82
N GLU A 441 -16.17 6.92 32.33
CA GLU A 441 -15.98 7.23 33.77
C GLU A 441 -16.75 8.47 34.29
N GLY A 442 -17.51 9.18 33.45
CA GLY A 442 -18.48 10.20 33.85
C GLY A 442 -18.36 11.52 33.09
N PRO A 443 -19.19 12.53 33.43
CA PRO A 443 -19.19 13.83 32.76
C PRO A 443 -17.83 14.53 32.89
N GLY A 444 -17.12 14.68 31.76
CA GLY A 444 -15.79 15.28 31.68
C GLY A 444 -14.66 14.31 31.29
N GLY A 445 -14.91 12.99 31.28
CA GLY A 445 -13.93 11.97 30.87
C GLY A 445 -12.54 12.11 31.52
N ARG A 446 -11.56 11.36 31.03
CA ARG A 446 -10.13 11.64 31.30
C ARG A 446 -9.60 12.57 30.21
N THR A 447 -8.90 13.64 30.57
CA THR A 447 -8.10 14.38 29.58
C THR A 447 -6.77 13.65 29.37
N LEU A 448 -6.55 13.17 28.15
CA LEU A 448 -5.30 12.53 27.75
C LEU A 448 -4.39 13.55 27.07
N LEU A 449 -3.08 13.45 27.32
CA LEU A 449 -2.11 14.16 26.49
C LEU A 449 -1.92 13.39 25.20
N ASP A 450 -1.78 14.11 24.09
CA ASP A 450 -1.48 13.46 22.82
C ASP A 450 -0.06 12.91 22.82
N GLN A 451 0.08 11.72 22.25
CA GLN A 451 1.31 10.95 22.27
C GLN A 451 1.43 10.11 21.01
N SER A 452 2.65 9.73 20.67
CA SER A 452 2.91 8.81 19.57
C SER A 452 2.47 7.40 19.94
N VAL A 453 1.93 6.66 18.96
CA VAL A 453 1.78 5.19 19.09
C VAL A 453 3.16 4.51 19.15
N PRO A 454 3.26 3.25 19.64
CA PRO A 454 4.52 2.52 19.70
C PRO A 454 5.21 2.38 18.33
N LEU A 455 6.54 2.22 18.35
CA LEU A 455 7.37 2.13 17.13
C LEU A 455 7.02 0.91 16.28
N GLU A 456 6.50 -0.15 16.91
CA GLU A 456 6.04 -1.39 16.29
C GLU A 456 4.73 -1.20 15.52
N ILE A 457 4.00 -0.10 15.78
CA ILE A 457 2.73 0.25 15.13
C ILE A 457 2.97 1.25 13.99
N LEU A 458 3.58 2.39 14.30
CA LEU A 458 3.85 3.45 13.32
C LEU A 458 5.04 4.32 13.75
N GLN A 459 6.07 4.42 12.90
CA GLN A 459 7.31 5.12 13.26
C GLN A 459 7.16 6.66 13.25
N PRO A 460 8.02 7.39 13.98
CA PRO A 460 7.88 8.84 14.17
C PRO A 460 8.12 9.71 12.92
N PHE A 461 8.68 9.17 11.85
CA PHE A 461 8.95 9.98 10.65
C PHE A 461 7.68 10.40 9.90
N VAL A 462 6.53 9.76 10.18
CA VAL A 462 5.22 10.18 9.66
C VAL A 462 4.51 11.15 10.59
N TYR A 463 5.20 11.71 11.59
CA TYR A 463 4.65 12.77 12.43
C TYR A 463 4.05 13.90 11.55
N PRO A 464 2.88 14.43 11.91
CA PRO A 464 2.08 14.16 13.10
C PRO A 464 1.09 12.99 12.99
N ASP A 465 1.06 12.25 11.87
CA ASP A 465 0.04 11.22 11.63
C ASP A 465 0.20 9.96 12.52
N ASN A 466 1.30 9.85 13.26
CA ASN A 466 1.54 8.81 14.25
C ASN A 466 0.95 9.10 15.65
N GLN A 467 0.26 10.23 15.83
CA GLN A 467 -0.34 10.59 17.12
C GLN A 467 -1.63 9.82 17.40
N VAL A 468 -1.82 9.42 18.66
CA VAL A 468 -3.02 8.71 19.15
C VAL A 468 -4.28 9.54 18.88
N SER A 469 -4.24 10.86 19.12
CA SER A 469 -5.40 11.74 18.90
C SER A 469 -5.92 11.70 17.46
N ARG A 470 -5.03 11.43 16.49
CA ARG A 470 -5.34 11.39 15.06
C ARG A 470 -5.77 10.00 14.60
N ILE A 471 -5.03 8.96 14.96
CA ILE A 471 -5.38 7.57 14.59
C ILE A 471 -6.76 7.21 15.15
N PHE A 472 -7.01 7.54 16.43
CA PHE A 472 -8.29 7.31 17.10
C PHE A 472 -9.25 8.50 16.99
N GLY A 473 -8.97 9.46 16.08
CA GLY A 473 -9.69 10.73 15.99
C GLY A 473 -11.19 10.63 15.70
N ARG A 474 -11.62 9.54 15.07
CA ARG A 474 -13.03 9.23 14.77
C ARG A 474 -13.62 8.10 15.61
N VAL A 475 -12.88 7.58 16.58
CA VAL A 475 -13.43 6.65 17.56
C VAL A 475 -14.33 7.42 18.52
N ASP A 476 -15.53 6.91 18.76
CA ASP A 476 -16.54 7.54 19.62
C ASP A 476 -17.34 6.43 20.35
N PRO A 477 -17.49 6.48 21.69
CA PRO A 477 -16.99 7.50 22.62
C PRO A 477 -15.47 7.39 22.87
N ARG A 478 -14.78 8.53 23.04
CA ARG A 478 -13.37 8.56 23.47
C ARG A 478 -13.10 9.72 24.43
N PRO A 479 -12.01 9.69 25.20
CA PRO A 479 -11.63 10.79 26.08
C PRO A 479 -11.13 12.00 25.28
N ASP A 480 -11.19 13.18 25.88
CA ASP A 480 -10.67 14.40 25.27
C ASP A 480 -9.14 14.40 25.24
N PHE A 481 -8.57 14.87 24.13
CA PHE A 481 -7.12 15.11 24.02
C PHE A 481 -6.85 16.58 24.30
N GLY A 482 -6.11 16.85 25.37
CA GLY A 482 -5.81 18.20 25.85
C GLY A 482 -4.31 18.47 25.98
N VAL A 483 -3.97 19.72 26.25
CA VAL A 483 -2.58 20.16 26.46
C VAL A 483 -2.12 20.01 27.91
N ALA A 484 -3.03 19.83 28.86
CA ALA A 484 -2.71 19.69 30.28
C ALA A 484 -3.61 18.68 30.99
N THR A 485 -3.05 17.97 31.97
CA THR A 485 -3.78 17.02 32.83
C THR A 485 -3.15 16.94 34.22
N ASP A 486 -3.93 16.61 35.25
CA ASP A 486 -3.43 16.35 36.60
C ASP A 486 -2.94 14.90 36.79
N ARG A 487 -3.32 14.00 35.87
CA ARG A 487 -2.92 12.59 35.85
C ARG A 487 -2.52 12.16 34.45
N LEU A 488 -1.25 11.81 34.30
CA LEU A 488 -0.75 11.29 33.03
C LEU A 488 -1.14 9.82 32.86
N PHE A 489 -1.76 9.51 31.73
CA PHE A 489 -1.99 8.16 31.26
C PHE A 489 -1.39 8.01 29.87
N VAL A 490 -0.89 6.81 29.58
CA VAL A 490 -0.35 6.43 28.28
C VAL A 490 -0.98 5.13 27.79
N LEU A 491 -0.99 4.89 26.47
CA LEU A 491 -1.29 3.58 25.93
C LEU A 491 0.00 2.76 25.90
N ASP A 492 0.01 1.60 26.55
CA ASP A 492 1.14 0.68 26.52
C ASP A 492 1.30 0.02 25.13
N THR A 493 2.32 -0.83 24.97
CA THR A 493 2.58 -1.52 23.68
C THR A 493 1.48 -2.50 23.27
N ALA A 494 0.61 -2.90 24.20
CA ALA A 494 -0.56 -3.73 23.93
C ALA A 494 -1.83 -2.90 23.69
N GLY A 495 -1.77 -1.56 23.81
CA GLY A 495 -2.91 -0.67 23.64
C GLY A 495 -3.74 -0.49 24.91
N ASN A 496 -3.27 -0.91 26.09
CA ASN A 496 -3.99 -0.68 27.33
C ASN A 496 -3.68 0.70 27.89
N LEU A 497 -4.70 1.37 28.44
CA LEU A 497 -4.50 2.65 29.13
C LEU A 497 -3.91 2.42 30.53
N VAL A 498 -2.65 2.84 30.72
CA VAL A 498 -1.89 2.64 31.96
C VAL A 498 -1.38 3.96 32.54
N PRO A 499 -1.05 4.02 33.85
CA PRO A 499 -0.42 5.20 34.43
C PRO A 499 0.88 5.59 33.70
N GLY A 500 0.98 6.85 33.33
CA GLY A 500 2.11 7.42 32.61
C GLY A 500 3.10 8.15 33.52
N GLY A 501 4.30 8.35 33.00
CA GLY A 501 5.32 9.22 33.55
C GLY A 501 6.04 9.98 32.44
N VAL A 502 6.92 10.88 32.82
CA VAL A 502 7.73 11.66 31.89
C VAL A 502 9.18 11.19 31.99
N THR A 503 9.73 10.76 30.85
CA THR A 503 11.13 10.37 30.75
C THR A 503 12.05 11.54 31.11
N GLN A 504 13.22 11.26 31.67
CA GLN A 504 14.12 12.31 32.12
C GLN A 504 15.04 12.76 30.98
N ARG A 505 14.51 13.59 30.06
CA ARG A 505 15.38 14.28 29.09
C ARG A 505 16.07 15.47 29.76
N ARG A 506 15.34 16.22 30.58
CA ARG A 506 15.85 17.29 31.45
C ARG A 506 15.17 17.25 32.82
N ILE A 507 15.85 17.80 33.80
CA ILE A 507 15.32 18.09 35.13
C ILE A 507 15.01 19.58 35.22
N ILE A 508 13.86 19.91 35.82
CA ILE A 508 13.53 21.25 36.27
C ILE A 508 13.94 21.35 37.74
N TYR A 509 14.82 22.30 38.08
CA TYR A 509 15.20 22.52 39.47
C TYR A 509 14.01 22.99 40.31
N ALA A 510 13.94 22.52 41.57
CA ALA A 510 12.94 23.01 42.51
C ALA A 510 13.13 24.52 42.76
N GLY A 511 12.03 25.24 42.92
CA GLY A 511 12.05 26.64 43.32
C GLY A 511 12.58 26.83 44.74
N GLU A 512 13.04 28.04 45.04
CA GLU A 512 13.69 28.35 46.33
C GLU A 512 12.73 28.46 47.52
N GLY A 513 11.42 28.50 47.27
CA GLY A 513 10.39 28.65 48.31
C GLY A 513 9.96 27.33 48.95
N THR A 514 8.79 27.35 49.59
CA THR A 514 8.17 26.15 50.18
C THR A 514 6.65 26.21 50.02
N CYS A 515 5.94 25.10 50.22
CA CYS A 515 4.47 25.10 50.22
C CYS A 515 3.83 26.10 51.21
N ARG A 516 4.54 26.49 52.29
CA ARG A 516 4.07 27.52 53.25
C ARG A 516 4.44 28.94 52.83
N ALA A 517 5.49 29.11 52.03
CA ALA A 517 5.95 30.39 51.50
C ALA A 517 6.22 30.26 49.98
N PRO A 518 5.16 30.26 49.15
CA PRO A 518 5.28 30.07 47.70
C PRO A 518 6.00 31.24 47.02
N GLU A 519 6.98 30.93 46.17
CA GLU A 519 7.86 31.90 45.51
C GLU A 519 7.32 32.47 44.19
N VAL A 520 6.53 31.69 43.44
CA VAL A 520 6.00 32.11 42.14
C VAL A 520 4.69 32.89 42.34
N SER A 521 4.78 34.22 42.25
CA SER A 521 3.61 35.15 42.31
C SER A 521 3.42 35.98 41.04
N GLY A 522 4.27 35.78 40.04
CA GLY A 522 4.30 36.47 38.74
C GLY A 522 5.14 35.69 37.73
N PRO A 523 5.48 36.27 36.57
CA PRO A 523 6.34 35.63 35.58
C PRO A 523 7.65 35.18 36.21
N SER A 524 7.95 33.89 36.13
CA SER A 524 9.11 33.26 36.78
C SER A 524 9.76 32.25 35.83
N ARG A 525 11.07 32.10 35.93
CA ARG A 525 11.87 31.17 35.12
C ARG A 525 12.34 30.00 35.95
N LEU A 526 11.97 28.79 35.53
CA LEU A 526 12.45 27.55 36.11
C LEU A 526 13.61 27.01 35.27
N ARG A 527 14.81 26.97 35.84
CA ARG A 527 16.01 26.55 35.11
C ARG A 527 16.00 25.04 34.84
N LEU A 528 16.43 24.65 33.64
CA LEU A 528 16.71 23.25 33.29
C LEU A 528 18.17 22.87 33.60
N ASP A 529 18.43 21.58 33.78
CA ASP A 529 19.80 21.05 33.92
C ASP A 529 20.62 21.04 32.60
N GLY A 530 20.01 21.45 31.50
CA GLY A 530 20.66 21.69 30.21
C GLY A 530 19.65 22.10 29.12
N PRO A 531 20.13 22.50 27.94
CA PRO A 531 19.26 23.01 26.87
C PRO A 531 18.44 21.89 26.20
N LEU A 532 17.23 22.22 25.74
CA LEU A 532 16.38 21.41 24.88
C LEU A 532 16.45 21.93 23.44
N PHE A 533 16.38 21.01 22.48
CA PHE A 533 16.10 21.39 21.09
C PHE A 533 14.60 21.60 20.92
N SER A 534 14.21 22.39 19.92
CA SER A 534 12.80 22.67 19.63
C SER A 534 12.08 21.39 19.20
N TRP A 535 11.14 20.93 20.04
CA TRP A 535 10.39 19.69 19.85
C TRP A 535 9.12 19.69 20.71
N PRO A 536 8.11 18.88 20.38
CA PRO A 536 6.97 18.62 21.27
C PRO A 536 7.40 17.84 22.52
N TRP A 537 7.45 18.51 23.66
CA TRP A 537 7.84 17.94 24.96
C TRP A 537 6.65 17.77 25.90
N THR A 538 6.78 16.82 26.84
CA THR A 538 5.90 16.69 28.00
C THR A 538 6.64 17.16 29.24
N ILE A 539 6.05 18.09 29.99
CA ILE A 539 6.55 18.58 31.27
C ILE A 539 5.76 17.90 32.39
N ALA A 540 6.44 17.35 33.39
CA ALA A 540 5.86 16.96 34.67
C ALA A 540 6.34 17.94 35.75
N LEU A 541 5.42 18.73 36.30
CA LEU A 541 5.73 19.72 37.32
C LEU A 541 4.90 19.45 38.59
N SER A 542 5.60 19.20 39.69
CA SER A 542 4.98 19.16 41.02
C SER A 542 4.87 20.58 41.56
N TYR A 543 3.75 20.92 42.20
CA TYR A 543 3.52 22.26 42.72
C TYR A 543 2.72 22.25 44.04
N CYS A 544 2.81 23.35 44.77
CA CYS A 544 1.94 23.69 45.90
C CYS A 544 1.27 25.04 45.63
N ALA A 545 -0.03 25.05 45.34
CA ALA A 545 -0.76 26.28 45.02
C ALA A 545 -1.58 26.80 46.21
N THR A 546 -1.68 28.12 46.36
CA THR A 546 -2.47 28.75 47.44
C THR A 546 -3.98 28.67 47.23
N ARG A 547 -4.42 28.48 45.99
CA ARG A 547 -5.83 28.41 45.59
C ARG A 547 -5.95 27.73 44.22
N ASP A 548 -7.17 27.35 43.85
CA ASP A 548 -7.47 26.92 42.49
C ASP A 548 -7.27 28.08 41.50
N GLY A 549 -6.76 27.76 40.31
CA GLY A 549 -6.55 28.75 39.25
C GLY A 549 -5.87 28.17 38.02
N GLU A 550 -5.38 29.05 37.15
CA GLU A 550 -4.63 28.68 35.95
C GLU A 550 -3.22 29.28 36.00
N ILE A 551 -2.28 28.51 35.46
CA ILE A 551 -0.94 28.97 35.13
C ILE A 551 -0.73 28.90 33.63
N GLU A 552 0.14 29.76 33.16
CA GLU A 552 0.69 29.71 31.82
C GLU A 552 2.10 29.13 31.90
N ILE A 553 2.41 28.17 31.03
CA ILE A 553 3.71 27.51 30.93
C ILE A 553 4.22 27.68 29.50
N ALA A 554 5.49 28.07 29.34
CA ALA A 554 6.16 28.18 28.04
C ALA A 554 7.58 27.60 28.10
N LEU A 555 8.06 27.09 26.97
CA LEU A 555 9.49 26.92 26.70
C LEU A 555 10.01 28.19 26.02
N GLU A 556 11.31 28.44 26.07
CA GLU A 556 11.92 29.74 25.68
C GLU A 556 11.54 30.21 24.27
N ASP A 557 11.50 29.28 23.31
CA ASP A 557 11.17 29.54 21.89
C ASP A 557 9.77 29.02 21.50
N GLY A 558 8.95 28.64 22.49
CA GLY A 558 7.66 27.97 22.31
C GLY A 558 6.46 28.84 22.66
N ASP A 559 5.29 28.43 22.16
CA ASP A 559 4.03 29.08 22.51
C ASP A 559 3.59 28.72 23.94
N ALA A 560 3.04 29.72 24.62
CA ALA A 560 2.57 29.56 25.98
C ALA A 560 1.23 28.78 26.05
N VAL A 561 1.17 27.77 26.90
CA VAL A 561 -0.03 26.95 27.11
C VAL A 561 -0.60 27.14 28.51
N ARG A 562 -1.91 27.04 28.64
CA ARG A 562 -2.60 27.17 29.94
C ARG A 562 -2.81 25.81 30.59
N ALA A 563 -2.54 25.74 31.88
CA ALA A 563 -2.73 24.53 32.67
C ALA A 563 -3.48 24.85 33.98
N PRO A 564 -4.52 24.08 34.33
CA PRO A 564 -5.22 24.26 35.58
C PRO A 564 -4.37 23.75 36.75
N VAL A 565 -4.46 24.45 37.88
CA VAL A 565 -3.85 24.06 39.16
C VAL A 565 -4.92 24.06 40.26
N ARG A 566 -4.80 23.12 41.20
CA ARG A 566 -5.68 23.00 42.38
C ARG A 566 -4.95 23.42 43.65
N ALA A 567 -5.68 23.99 44.60
CA ALA A 567 -5.16 24.38 45.89
C ALA A 567 -4.49 23.20 46.61
N GLY A 568 -3.35 23.45 47.25
CA GLY A 568 -2.54 22.43 47.93
C GLY A 568 -1.47 21.81 47.04
N LEU A 569 -0.95 20.66 47.49
CA LEU A 569 0.07 19.88 46.78
C LEU A 569 -0.58 19.14 45.60
N GLY A 570 0.01 19.26 44.41
CA GLY A 570 -0.45 18.58 43.20
C GLY A 570 0.65 18.41 42.16
N SER A 571 0.28 17.76 41.07
CA SER A 571 1.10 17.62 39.86
C SER A 571 0.32 18.13 38.66
N VAL A 572 1.03 18.70 37.71
CA VAL A 572 0.48 19.03 36.40
C VAL A 572 1.41 18.48 35.33
N TYR A 573 0.80 17.85 34.34
CA TYR A 573 1.47 17.35 33.14
C TYR A 573 1.03 18.20 31.97
N VAL A 574 1.98 18.72 31.21
CA VAL A 574 1.70 19.68 30.13
C VAL A 574 2.45 19.27 28.87
N ARG A 575 1.75 19.18 27.74
CA ARG A 575 2.34 18.99 26.41
C ARG A 575 2.60 20.37 25.80
N ILE A 576 3.84 20.63 25.39
CA ILE A 576 4.27 21.93 24.89
C ILE A 576 5.33 21.80 23.81
N ASP A 577 5.23 22.64 22.78
CA ASP A 577 6.23 22.73 21.71
C ASP A 577 7.28 23.80 22.06
N GLY A 578 8.56 23.47 21.89
CA GLY A 578 9.66 24.42 22.08
C GLY A 578 10.94 23.76 22.57
N GLY A 579 11.89 24.58 23.04
CA GLY A 579 13.24 24.25 23.44
C GLY A 579 13.82 25.32 24.37
N GLY A 580 15.15 25.43 24.41
CA GLY A 580 15.84 26.38 25.29
C GLY A 580 16.26 25.79 26.63
N ASP A 581 16.67 26.63 27.58
CA ASP A 581 17.32 26.22 28.84
C ASP A 581 16.47 26.45 30.11
N HIS A 582 15.23 26.92 29.95
CA HIS A 582 14.31 27.18 31.05
C HIS A 582 12.85 26.94 30.64
N VAL A 583 11.99 26.84 31.66
CA VAL A 583 10.54 26.84 31.53
C VAL A 583 10.02 28.13 32.15
N ASP A 584 9.31 28.94 31.37
CA ASP A 584 8.60 30.11 31.88
C ASP A 584 7.28 29.68 32.51
N VAL A 585 7.01 30.15 33.72
CA VAL A 585 5.75 29.91 34.44
C VAL A 585 5.16 31.23 34.93
N ARG A 586 3.87 31.45 34.66
CA ARG A 586 3.15 32.66 35.05
C ARG A 586 1.76 32.34 35.60
N PRO A 587 1.47 32.66 36.88
CA PRO A 587 0.10 32.59 37.40
C PRO A 587 -0.81 33.57 36.65
N LEU A 588 -1.95 33.08 36.15
CA LEU A 588 -2.96 33.91 35.47
C LEU A 588 -4.07 34.36 36.42
N THR A 589 -4.39 33.54 37.43
CA THR A 589 -5.45 33.84 38.40
C THR A 589 -4.98 34.86 39.45
N PRO A 590 -5.70 35.98 39.66
CA PRO A 590 -5.31 36.98 40.67
C PRO A 590 -5.16 36.41 42.08
N GLY A 591 -4.02 36.67 42.70
CA GLY A 591 -3.67 36.20 44.04
C GLY A 591 -3.28 34.72 44.13
N LEU A 592 -3.20 34.01 42.99
CA LEU A 592 -2.58 32.68 42.93
C LEU A 592 -1.07 32.82 43.13
N ARG A 593 -0.54 32.07 44.09
CA ARG A 593 0.90 31.87 44.27
C ARG A 593 1.19 30.39 44.33
N LEU A 594 2.35 29.99 43.81
CA LEU A 594 2.74 28.59 43.77
C LEU A 594 4.21 28.39 44.11
N HIS A 595 4.48 27.27 44.78
CA HIS A 595 5.82 26.73 44.96
C HIS A 595 6.01 25.61 43.94
N THR A 596 7.12 25.60 43.23
CA THR A 596 7.46 24.55 42.26
C THR A 596 8.45 23.56 42.85
N GLY A 597 8.09 22.29 42.86
CA GLY A 597 9.02 21.22 43.21
C GLY A 597 9.97 20.89 42.05
N ALA A 598 10.84 19.91 42.25
CA ALA A 598 11.62 19.37 41.14
C ALA A 598 10.68 18.76 40.09
N GLY A 599 10.96 19.04 38.82
CA GLY A 599 10.15 18.58 37.69
C GLY A 599 10.99 17.87 36.65
N ARG A 600 10.34 17.40 35.58
CA ARG A 600 10.98 16.73 34.45
C ARG A 600 10.43 17.21 33.13
N VAL A 601 11.28 17.19 32.12
CA VAL A 601 10.88 17.39 30.72
C VAL A 601 11.36 16.19 29.91
N GLY A 602 10.49 15.66 29.05
CA GLY A 602 10.80 14.53 28.17
C GLY A 602 9.56 14.02 27.45
N GLU A 603 9.61 12.78 26.98
CA GLU A 603 8.46 12.10 26.36
C GLU A 603 7.58 11.41 27.40
N ALA A 604 6.28 11.34 27.10
CA ALA A 604 5.35 10.52 27.85
C ALA A 604 5.69 9.03 27.64
N ALA A 605 5.77 8.28 28.72
CA ALA A 605 6.06 6.85 28.70
C ALA A 605 5.31 6.16 29.84
N GLU A 606 5.31 4.83 29.87
CA GLU A 606 4.74 4.11 31.02
C GLU A 606 5.50 4.47 32.30
N ALA A 607 4.78 4.66 33.41
CA ALA A 607 5.37 5.09 34.68
C ALA A 607 6.53 4.19 35.14
N ARG A 608 6.44 2.87 34.87
CA ARG A 608 7.50 1.89 35.21
C ARG A 608 8.84 2.14 34.49
N PHE A 609 8.83 2.82 33.34
CA PHE A 609 10.03 3.15 32.57
C PHE A 609 10.50 4.59 32.80
N ALA A 610 9.63 5.45 33.31
CA ALA A 610 9.95 6.85 33.58
C ALA A 610 10.91 7.04 34.76
N GLY A 611 11.23 5.98 35.54
CA GLY A 611 12.14 6.02 36.68
C GLY A 611 11.58 6.86 37.82
N GLY A 612 10.80 6.23 38.70
CA GLY A 612 10.26 6.81 39.93
C GLY A 612 10.73 6.01 41.13
#